data_AF-A0A3N5Q2L8-F1
#
_entry.id   AF-A0A3N5Q2L8-F1
#
_cell.length_a   1.000
_cell.length_b   1.000
_cell.length_c   1.000
_cell.angle_alpha   90.00
_cell.angle_beta   90.00
_cell.angle_gamma   90.00
#
_symmetry.space_group_name_H-M   'P 1'
#
loop_
_entity.id
_entity.type
_entity.pdbx_description
1 polymer ?
#
loop_
_entity_poly.entity_id
_entity_poly.type
_entity_poly.pdbx_seq_one_letter_code
_entity_poly.pdbx_strand_id
1 'polypeptide(L)' 'MTKQLIDDLGGIKAVSEALGVDRSAVGNWRLKGRSIPWRWRPAIARLAADKAVNLPADFWGTKP' A
#
# COMPACT_ATOMS: atom_id res chain seq x y z
N MET A 1 6.85 3.56 -7.37
CA MET A 1 5.63 4.18 -6.83
C MET A 1 5.11 3.46 -5.59
N THR A 2 4.76 2.16 -5.66
CA THR A 2 4.24 1.40 -4.49
C THR A 2 5.21 1.31 -3.31
N LYS A 3 6.53 1.30 -3.59
CA LYS A 3 7.58 1.29 -2.56
C LYS A 3 7.49 2.51 -1.63
N GLN A 4 7.38 3.69 -2.23
CA GLN A 4 7.35 4.97 -1.51
C GLN A 4 6.09 5.06 -0.63
N LEU A 5 4.93 4.69 -1.17
CA LEU A 5 3.67 4.69 -0.44
C LEU A 5 3.73 3.83 0.83
N ILE A 6 4.27 2.61 0.76
CA ILE A 6 4.36 1.74 1.95
C ILE A 6 5.29 2.34 3.00
N ASP A 7 6.38 2.98 2.58
CA ASP A 7 7.31 3.65 3.49
C ASP A 7 6.64 4.88 4.13
N ASP A 8 5.93 5.70 3.36
CA ASP A 8 5.19 6.89 3.83
C ASP A 8 4.05 6.53 4.81
N LEU A 9 3.44 5.34 4.66
CA LEU A 9 2.44 4.82 5.59
C LEU A 9 3.03 4.34 6.94
N GLY A 10 4.34 4.41 7.11
CA GLY A 10 5.06 3.93 8.31
C GLY A 10 5.74 2.58 8.12
N GLY A 11 5.94 2.16 6.86
CA GLY A 11 6.66 0.95 6.48
C GLY A 11 5.84 -0.33 6.57
N ILE A 12 6.53 -1.43 6.26
CA ILE A 12 5.95 -2.79 6.17
C ILE A 12 5.23 -3.18 7.46
N LYS A 13 5.82 -2.88 8.62
CA LYS A 13 5.25 -3.24 9.93
C LYS A 13 3.91 -2.54 10.17
N ALA A 14 3.87 -1.22 10.02
CA ALA A 14 2.65 -0.44 10.24
C ALA A 14 1.52 -0.86 9.29
N VAL A 15 1.84 -1.08 8.01
CA VAL A 15 0.86 -1.54 7.01
C VAL A 15 0.39 -2.96 7.32
N SER A 16 1.28 -3.86 7.75
CA SER A 16 0.91 -5.23 8.12
C SER A 16 -0.03 -5.29 9.33
N GLU A 17 0.23 -4.46 10.34
CA GLU A 17 -0.57 -4.37 11.57
C GLU A 17 -1.94 -3.72 11.29
N ALA A 18 -1.97 -2.66 10.49
CA ALA A 18 -3.21 -1.98 10.12
C ALA A 18 -4.16 -2.85 9.28
N LEU A 19 -3.61 -3.71 8.42
CA LEU A 19 -4.40 -4.57 7.53
C LEU A 19 -4.60 -5.99 8.06
N GLY A 20 -3.92 -6.37 9.14
CA GLY A 20 -3.94 -7.75 9.65
C GLY A 20 -3.35 -8.77 8.67
N VAL A 21 -2.35 -8.37 7.88
CA VAL A 21 -1.70 -9.23 6.86
C VAL A 21 -0.27 -9.55 7.25
N ASP A 22 0.27 -10.64 6.71
CA ASP A 22 1.66 -11.01 6.95
C ASP A 22 2.65 -9.94 6.40
N ARG A 23 3.73 -9.69 7.15
CA ARG A 23 4.78 -8.72 6.75
C ARG A 23 5.43 -9.10 5.43
N SER A 24 5.62 -10.38 5.16
CA SER A 24 6.18 -10.88 3.90
C SER A 24 5.25 -10.61 2.73
N ALA A 25 3.93 -10.66 2.95
CA ALA A 25 2.94 -10.31 1.93
C ALA A 25 3.06 -8.81 1.55
N VAL A 26 3.18 -7.92 2.54
CA VAL A 26 3.40 -6.49 2.30
C VAL A 26 4.77 -6.24 1.65
N GLY A 27 5.81 -6.96 2.07
CA GLY A 27 7.13 -6.92 1.45
C GLY A 27 7.08 -7.28 -0.04
N ASN A 28 6.29 -8.29 -0.40
CA ASN A 28 6.10 -8.70 -1.79
C ASN A 28 5.45 -7.61 -2.66
N TRP A 29 4.60 -6.74 -2.10
CA TRP A 29 3.98 -5.63 -2.86
C TRP A 29 4.99 -4.56 -3.28
N ARG A 30 6.16 -4.51 -2.63
CA ARG A 30 7.26 -3.59 -2.97
C ARG A 30 8.14 -4.12 -4.09
N LEU A 31 8.07 -5.41 -4.44
CA LEU A 31 8.96 -6.01 -5.44
C LEU A 31 8.67 -5.47 -6.84
N LYS A 32 9.70 -5.44 -7.70
CA LYS A 32 9.57 -4.97 -9.09
C LYS A 32 8.58 -5.88 -9.84
N GLY A 33 7.59 -5.28 -10.51
CA GLY A 33 6.55 -6.02 -11.23
C GLY A 33 5.43 -6.58 -10.36
N ARG A 34 5.47 -6.35 -9.04
CA ARG A 34 4.35 -6.62 -8.13
C ARG A 34 3.66 -5.31 -7.75
N SER A 35 2.40 -5.44 -7.37
CA SER A 35 1.56 -4.32 -6.95
C SER A 35 0.69 -4.74 -5.77
N ILE A 36 0.16 -3.75 -5.05
CA ILE A 36 -0.85 -3.96 -4.02
C ILE A 36 -2.07 -4.64 -4.66
N PRO A 37 -2.52 -5.80 -4.14
CA PRO A 37 -3.73 -6.48 -4.60
C PRO A 37 -4.96 -5.56 -4.47
N TRP A 38 -5.84 -5.60 -5.46
CA TRP A 38 -7.01 -4.72 -5.53
C TRP A 38 -7.87 -4.74 -4.26
N ARG A 39 -8.03 -5.91 -3.63
CA ARG A 39 -8.81 -6.09 -2.39
C ARG A 39 -8.30 -5.27 -1.20
N TRP A 40 -7.00 -4.97 -1.16
CA TRP A 40 -6.37 -4.21 -0.07
C TRP A 40 -6.30 -2.70 -0.35
N ARG A 41 -6.57 -2.28 -1.59
CA ARG A 41 -6.48 -0.86 -1.98
C ARG A 41 -7.43 0.04 -1.19
N PRO A 42 -8.71 -0.31 -0.93
CA PRO A 42 -9.60 0.51 -0.11
C PRO A 42 -9.10 0.70 1.31
N ALA A 43 -8.60 -0.36 1.93
CA ALA A 43 -8.07 -0.31 3.30
C ALA A 43 -6.79 0.53 3.37
N ILE A 44 -5.90 0.39 2.38
CA ILE A 44 -4.68 1.23 2.28
C ILE A 44 -5.03 2.69 2.01
N ALA A 45 -6.03 2.97 1.17
CA ALA A 45 -6.48 4.34 0.93
C ALA A 45 -7.01 4.99 2.21
N ARG A 46 -7.75 4.23 3.03
CA ARG A 46 -8.22 4.71 4.33
C ARG A 46 -7.05 4.98 5.28
N LEU A 47 -6.08 4.06 5.36
CA LEU A 47 -4.87 4.26 6.15
C LEU A 47 -4.07 5.48 5.69
N ALA A 48 -4.02 5.74 4.39
CA ALA A 48 -3.37 6.92 3.82
C ALA A 48 -4.10 8.20 4.24
N ALA A 49 -5.44 8.21 4.21
CA ALA A 49 -6.24 9.33 4.69
C ALA A 49 -6.02 9.59 6.19
N ASP A 50 -6.02 8.55 7.01
CA ASP A 50 -5.79 8.65 8.47
C ASP A 50 -4.39 9.20 8.80
N LYS A 51 -3.40 8.93 7.94
CA LYS A 51 -2.01 9.39 8.09
C LYS A 51 -1.69 10.67 7.30
N ALA A 52 -2.67 11.26 6.62
CA ALA A 52 -2.47 12.40 5.71
C ALA A 52 -1.37 12.14 4.64
N VAL A 53 -1.28 10.89 4.16
CA VAL A 53 -0.35 10.47 3.10
C VAL A 53 -1.06 10.57 1.76
N ASN A 54 -0.41 11.20 0.78
CA ASN A 54 -0.95 11.30 -0.57
C ASN A 54 -0.85 9.95 -1.29
N LEU A 55 -1.96 9.49 -1.86
CA LEU A 55 -1.97 8.33 -2.73
C LEU A 55 -1.38 8.70 -4.09
N PRO A 56 -0.52 7.85 -4.69
CA PRO A 56 -0.01 8.10 -6.02
C PRO A 56 -1.14 8.02 -7.07
N ALA A 57 -1.03 8.79 -8.15
CA ALA A 57 -2.09 8.93 -9.15
C ALA A 57 -2.47 7.59 -9.82
N ASP A 58 -1.53 6.65 -9.91
CA ASP A 58 -1.72 5.31 -10.48
C ASP A 58 -2.18 4.26 -9.45
N PHE A 59 -2.45 4.65 -8.20
CA PHE A 59 -2.76 3.72 -7.10
C PHE A 59 -3.97 2.82 -7.38
N TRP A 60 -5.01 3.39 -7.99
CA TRP A 60 -6.22 2.66 -8.36
C TRP A 60 -6.07 1.87 -9.67
N GLY A 61 -4.92 1.96 -10.32
CA GLY A 61 -4.68 1.46 -11.66
C GLY A 61 -5.21 2.45 -12.70
N THR A 62 -4.39 2.74 -13.70
CA THR A 62 -4.84 3.39 -14.92
C THR A 62 -5.83 2.44 -15.60
N LYS A 63 -7.10 2.81 -15.68
CA LYS A 63 -8.01 2.20 -16.65
C LYS A 63 -7.42 2.50 -18.03
N PRO A 64 -7.32 1.53 -18.97
CA PRO A 64 -7.04 1.86 -20.36
C PRO A 64 -8.09 2.84 -20.90
#